data_AF-A0AAN9V6Z3-F1
#
_entry.id   AF-A0AAN9V6Z3-F1
#
_cell.length_a   1.000
_cell.length_b   1.000
_cell.length_c   1.000
_cell.angle_alpha   90.00
_cell.angle_beta   90.00
_cell.angle_gamma   90.00
#
_symmetry.space_group_name_H-M   'P 1'
#
loop_
_entity.id
_entity.type
_entity.pdbx_description
1 polymer ?
#
loop_
_entity_poly.entity_id
_entity_poly.type
_entity_poly.pdbx_seq_one_letter_code
_entity_poly.pdbx_strand_id
1 'polypeptide(L)'
;MIVNRSQDQAGPATMSIYFRQSAVLAEANEAAAAGKAGTSTIPAPLPLAQQPHSSTEGECPAPAPGEGERVVTIDMKHQHSDDILGEFLAKTGATVVTPTPDEQVEQRQLDELSERAAYDRAVMKKYLDDKRREERMLAQARQEAEAIRLSNQ
;
A
#
# COMPACT_ATOMS: atom_id res chain seq x y z
N MET A 1 -5.53 10.43 -2.05
CA MET A 1 -6.31 9.18 -1.99
C MET A 1 -6.80 9.02 -0.55
N ILE A 2 -8.08 8.69 -0.36
CA ILE A 2 -8.72 8.60 0.94
C ILE A 2 -9.25 7.18 1.11
N VAL A 3 -9.20 6.65 2.33
CA VAL A 3 -9.70 5.31 2.65
C VAL A 3 -10.63 5.41 3.85
N ASN A 4 -11.86 4.92 3.70
CA ASN A 4 -12.81 4.76 4.80
C ASN A 4 -12.94 3.27 5.11
N ARG A 5 -12.44 2.85 6.28
CA ARG A 5 -12.51 1.46 6.74
C ARG A 5 -13.74 1.27 7.61
N SER A 6 -14.25 0.04 7.66
CA SER A 6 -15.37 -0.36 8.52
C SER A 6 -15.02 -1.66 9.24
N GLN A 7 -15.68 -1.92 10.37
CA GLN A 7 -15.60 -3.20 11.08
C GLN A 7 -16.53 -4.25 10.46
N ASP A 8 -17.55 -3.83 9.69
CA ASP A 8 -18.46 -4.73 9.00
C ASP A 8 -17.77 -5.45 7.84
N GLN A 9 -17.48 -6.74 8.02
CA GLN A 9 -16.86 -7.59 7.01
C GLN A 9 -17.83 -8.00 5.90
N ALA A 10 -19.14 -7.90 6.13
CA ALA A 10 -20.15 -8.21 5.10
C ALA A 10 -20.37 -7.03 4.14
N GLY A 11 -19.88 -5.84 4.49
CA GLY A 11 -20.03 -4.62 3.72
C GLY A 11 -19.46 -4.69 2.29
N PRO A 12 -19.79 -3.68 1.46
CA PRO A 12 -19.24 -3.55 0.11
C PRO A 12 -17.78 -3.09 0.17
N ALA A 13 -16.92 -3.73 -0.63
CA ALA A 13 -15.52 -3.34 -0.80
C ALA A 13 -15.38 -2.60 -2.14
N THR A 14 -15.80 -1.34 -2.18
CA THR A 14 -15.85 -0.56 -3.43
C THR A 14 -14.88 0.62 -3.41
N MET A 15 -14.21 0.84 -4.54
CA MET A 15 -13.41 2.04 -4.79
C MET A 15 -14.15 2.96 -5.74
N SER A 16 -14.22 4.26 -5.40
CA SER A 16 -14.86 5.29 -6.24
C SER A 16 -13.82 6.29 -6.72
N ILE A 17 -13.79 6.52 -8.04
CA ILE A 17 -12.85 7.40 -8.72
C ILE A 17 -13.64 8.55 -9.34
N TYR A 18 -13.28 9.79 -8.99
CA TYR A 18 -13.97 10.99 -9.46
C TYR A 18 -13.16 11.61 -10.61
N PHE A 19 -13.75 11.63 -11.79
CA PHE A 19 -13.20 12.30 -12.97
C PHE A 19 -13.92 13.63 -13.15
N ARG A 20 -13.17 14.70 -13.36
CA ARG A 20 -13.75 15.98 -13.79
C ARG A 20 -14.02 15.92 -15.29
N GLN A 21 -15.20 16.36 -15.72
CA GLN A 21 -15.54 16.42 -17.13
C GLN A 21 -14.59 17.40 -17.84
N SER A 22 -13.82 16.89 -18.79
CA SER A 22 -12.79 17.65 -19.52
C SER A 22 -13.33 18.84 -20.31
N ALA A 23 -14.62 18.86 -20.66
CA ALA A 23 -15.27 20.03 -21.27
C ALA A 23 -15.23 21.27 -20.37
N VAL A 24 -15.46 21.10 -19.05
CA VAL A 24 -15.42 22.20 -18.08
C VAL A 24 -13.98 22.69 -17.84
N LEU A 25 -12.99 21.78 -17.92
CA LEU A 25 -11.56 22.12 -17.80
C LEU A 25 -11.00 22.75 -19.08
N ALA A 26 -11.48 22.38 -20.26
CA ALA A 26 -11.09 22.97 -21.54
C ALA A 26 -11.61 24.41 -21.66
N GLU A 27 -12.87 24.66 -21.31
CA GLU A 27 -13.43 26.02 -21.27
C GLU A 27 -12.75 26.90 -20.20
N ALA A 28 -12.37 26.34 -19.04
CA ALA A 28 -11.60 27.06 -18.03
C ALA A 28 -10.17 27.42 -18.47
N ASN A 29 -9.50 26.54 -19.22
CA ASN A 29 -8.16 26.79 -19.73
C ASN A 29 -8.15 27.75 -20.95
N GLU A 30 -9.14 27.69 -21.85
CA GLU A 30 -9.25 28.66 -22.95
C GLU A 30 -9.64 30.07 -22.45
N ALA A 31 -10.51 30.17 -21.43
CA ALA A 31 -10.84 31.45 -20.80
C ALA A 31 -9.64 32.07 -20.06
N ALA A 32 -8.77 31.25 -19.46
CA ALA A 32 -7.54 31.71 -18.82
C ALA A 32 -6.49 32.23 -19.83
N ALA A 33 -6.45 31.69 -21.05
CA ALA A 33 -5.54 32.14 -22.10
C ALA A 33 -5.99 33.45 -22.78
N ALA A 34 -7.29 33.78 -22.78
CA ALA A 34 -7.86 34.92 -23.50
C ALA A 34 -7.96 36.24 -22.70
N GLY A 35 -7.43 36.31 -21.47
CA GLY A 35 -7.32 37.56 -20.70
C GLY A 35 -8.65 38.29 -20.42
N LYS A 36 -9.80 37.63 -20.56
CA LYS A 36 -11.09 38.16 -20.14
C LYS A 36 -11.37 37.68 -18.72
N ALA A 37 -11.25 38.58 -17.76
CA ALA A 37 -11.78 38.44 -16.41
C ALA A 37 -13.32 38.37 -16.44
N GLY A 38 -13.86 37.26 -16.95
CA GLY A 38 -15.21 36.81 -16.67
C GLY A 38 -15.12 35.77 -15.57
N THR A 39 -15.90 35.95 -14.50
CA THR A 39 -15.97 35.11 -13.30
C THR A 39 -15.81 33.62 -13.63
N SER A 40 -14.58 33.12 -13.50
CA SER A 40 -14.31 31.69 -13.53
C SER A 40 -14.84 31.14 -12.22
N THR A 41 -16.01 30.51 -12.26
CA THR A 41 -16.42 29.56 -11.22
C THR A 41 -15.52 28.33 -11.33
N ILE A 42 -14.23 28.50 -10.99
CA ILE A 42 -13.48 27.42 -10.37
C ILE A 42 -14.31 27.10 -9.13
N PRO A 43 -14.90 25.90 -8.98
CA PRO A 43 -15.55 25.56 -7.74
C PRO A 43 -14.49 25.75 -6.64
N ALA A 44 -14.75 26.71 -5.75
CA ALA A 44 -13.88 26.96 -4.62
C ALA A 44 -13.60 25.61 -3.95
N PRO A 45 -12.36 25.32 -3.53
CA PRO A 45 -12.10 24.10 -2.78
C PRO A 45 -13.14 24.05 -1.67
N LEU A 46 -13.88 22.93 -1.59
CA LEU A 46 -14.86 22.73 -0.54
C LEU A 46 -14.21 23.13 0.79
N PRO A 47 -14.90 23.93 1.64
CA PRO A 47 -14.35 24.32 2.93
C PRO A 47 -13.82 23.07 3.65
N LEU A 48 -12.72 23.18 4.37
CA LEU A 48 -11.97 22.03 4.90
C LEU A 48 -12.86 21.05 5.70
N ALA A 49 -13.94 21.54 6.31
CA ALA A 49 -14.97 20.76 7.02
C ALA A 49 -15.86 19.87 6.11
N GLN A 50 -15.92 20.13 4.82
CA GLN A 50 -16.68 19.37 3.82
C GLN A 50 -15.79 18.46 2.96
N GLN A 51 -14.47 18.47 3.15
CA GLN A 51 -13.59 17.54 2.45
C GLN A 51 -13.64 16.18 3.16
N PRO A 52 -13.91 15.08 2.45
CA PRO A 52 -13.86 13.75 3.05
C PRO A 52 -12.45 13.48 3.56
N HIS A 53 -12.34 12.80 4.70
CA HIS A 53 -11.08 12.37 5.29
C HIS A 53 -11.09 10.86 5.54
N SER A 54 -9.91 10.28 5.77
CA SER A 54 -9.81 8.85 6.06
C SER A 54 -10.33 8.57 7.47
N SER A 55 -11.13 7.51 7.63
CA SER A 55 -11.64 7.06 8.94
C SER A 55 -11.49 5.54 9.05
N THR A 56 -11.44 5.05 10.29
CA THR A 56 -11.40 3.62 10.61
C THR A 56 -12.76 3.03 10.98
N GLU A 57 -13.75 3.89 11.21
CA GLU A 57 -15.06 3.52 11.78
C GLU A 57 -16.23 3.71 10.81
N GLY A 58 -15.95 3.97 9.54
CA GLY A 58 -16.98 4.12 8.52
C GLY A 58 -17.58 5.53 8.42
N GLU A 59 -17.08 6.50 9.19
CA GLU A 59 -17.70 7.82 9.40
C GLU A 59 -17.73 8.70 8.14
N CYS A 60 -16.82 8.46 7.20
CA CYS A 60 -16.68 9.26 5.98
C CYS A 60 -16.96 8.43 4.72
N PRO A 61 -18.23 8.11 4.42
CA PRO A 61 -18.59 7.40 3.19
C PRO A 61 -18.28 8.23 1.94
N ALA A 62 -18.20 7.57 0.78
CA ALA A 62 -17.94 8.23 -0.49
C ALA A 62 -19.03 9.29 -0.78
N PRO A 63 -18.66 10.57 -0.99
CA PRO A 63 -19.62 11.63 -1.24
C PRO A 63 -20.27 11.48 -2.62
N ALA A 64 -21.46 12.05 -2.80
CA ALA A 64 -22.08 12.14 -4.11
C ALA A 64 -21.19 12.99 -5.07
N PRO A 65 -21.19 12.71 -6.39
CA PRO A 65 -20.48 13.52 -7.36
C PRO A 65 -20.92 15.00 -7.29
N GLY A 66 -19.97 15.92 -7.37
CA GLY A 66 -20.25 17.34 -7.58
C GLY A 66 -20.73 17.64 -9.00
N GLU A 67 -21.17 18.88 -9.24
CA GLU A 67 -21.55 19.34 -10.58
C GLU A 67 -20.36 19.24 -11.55
N GLY A 68 -20.52 18.50 -12.65
CA GLY A 68 -19.46 18.28 -13.64
C GLY A 68 -18.45 17.19 -13.28
N GLU A 69 -18.69 16.41 -12.22
CA GLU A 69 -17.88 15.25 -11.85
C GLU A 69 -18.58 13.94 -12.24
N ARG A 70 -17.82 13.01 -12.84
CA ARG A 70 -18.25 11.65 -13.14
C ARG A 70 -17.58 10.69 -12.17
N VAL A 71 -18.38 9.87 -11.50
CA VAL A 71 -17.88 8.80 -10.64
C VAL A 71 -17.79 7.49 -11.41
N VAL A 72 -16.66 6.81 -11.28
CA VAL A 72 -16.48 5.44 -11.73
C VAL A 72 -16.21 4.58 -10.50
N THR A 73 -17.09 3.59 -10.28
CA THR A 73 -16.98 2.67 -9.15
C THR A 73 -16.39 1.33 -9.62
N ILE A 74 -15.52 0.76 -8.80
CA ILE A 74 -14.91 -0.57 -8.96
C ILE A 74 -15.29 -1.38 -7.73
N ASP A 75 -15.90 -2.55 -7.93
CA ASP A 75 -16.11 -3.53 -6.86
C ASP A 75 -14.87 -4.39 -6.74
N MET A 76 -14.30 -4.46 -5.53
CA MET A 76 -13.08 -5.20 -5.24
C MET A 76 -13.37 -6.48 -4.43
N LYS A 77 -14.64 -6.76 -4.13
CA LYS A 77 -15.00 -7.91 -3.28
C LYS A 77 -14.71 -9.21 -4.03
N HIS A 78 -14.00 -10.13 -3.37
CA HIS A 78 -13.58 -11.42 -3.92
C HIS A 78 -12.69 -11.36 -5.16
N GLN A 79 -11.98 -10.24 -5.38
CA GLN A 79 -11.03 -10.09 -6.48
C GLN A 79 -9.58 -10.07 -5.98
N HIS A 80 -8.65 -10.54 -6.82
CA HIS A 80 -7.22 -10.42 -6.54
C HIS A 80 -6.72 -9.00 -6.85
N SER A 81 -5.63 -8.57 -6.20
CA SER A 81 -5.07 -7.23 -6.39
C SER A 81 -4.70 -6.93 -7.85
N ASP A 82 -4.23 -7.94 -8.56
CA ASP A 82 -3.76 -7.79 -9.95
C ASP A 82 -4.94 -7.52 -10.90
N ASP A 83 -6.07 -8.18 -10.69
CA ASP A 83 -7.29 -7.98 -11.48
C ASP A 83 -7.87 -6.59 -11.23
N ILE A 84 -7.90 -6.15 -9.96
CA ILE A 84 -8.36 -4.82 -9.57
C ILE A 84 -7.47 -3.74 -10.19
N LEU A 85 -6.15 -3.94 -10.18
CA LEU A 85 -5.21 -3.02 -10.82
C LEU A 85 -5.44 -2.95 -12.33
N GLY A 86 -5.66 -4.09 -12.98
CA GLY A 86 -6.02 -4.14 -14.41
C GLY A 86 -7.30 -3.37 -14.71
N GLU A 87 -8.35 -3.57 -13.92
CA GLU A 87 -9.62 -2.85 -14.05
C GLU A 87 -9.46 -1.34 -13.80
N PHE A 88 -8.66 -0.96 -12.80
CA PHE A 88 -8.33 0.43 -12.50
C PHE A 88 -7.61 1.11 -13.67
N LEU A 89 -6.57 0.48 -14.22
CA LEU A 89 -5.84 1.01 -15.37
C LEU A 89 -6.74 1.13 -16.61
N ALA A 90 -7.58 0.12 -16.87
CA ALA A 90 -8.52 0.12 -17.99
C ALA A 90 -9.57 1.23 -17.87
N LYS A 91 -10.11 1.47 -16.66
CA LYS A 91 -11.13 2.51 -16.41
C LYS A 91 -10.56 3.92 -16.35
N THR A 92 -9.33 4.08 -15.86
CA THR A 92 -8.67 5.39 -15.77
C THR A 92 -7.98 5.78 -17.06
N GLY A 93 -7.64 4.82 -17.93
CA GLY A 93 -6.85 5.06 -19.15
C GLY A 93 -5.43 5.54 -18.85
N ALA A 94 -4.93 5.29 -17.64
CA ALA A 94 -3.59 5.71 -17.24
C ALA A 94 -2.52 4.97 -18.03
N THR A 95 -1.46 5.68 -18.43
CA THR A 95 -0.30 5.08 -19.10
C THR A 95 0.71 4.58 -18.07
N VAL A 96 1.23 3.37 -18.29
CA VAL A 96 2.27 2.81 -17.43
C VAL A 96 3.59 3.54 -17.72
N VAL A 97 4.19 4.12 -16.68
CA VAL A 97 5.52 4.74 -16.76
C VAL A 97 6.56 3.64 -16.61
N THR A 98 7.45 3.53 -17.59
CA THR A 98 8.57 2.57 -17.54
C THR A 98 9.71 3.13 -16.70
N PRO A 99 10.39 2.29 -15.89
CA PRO A 99 11.50 2.74 -15.05
C PRO A 99 12.64 3.28 -15.89
N THR A 100 13.26 4.34 -15.39
CA THR A 100 14.45 4.94 -16.01
C THR A 100 15.66 3.99 -15.91
N PRO A 101 16.70 4.17 -16.75
CA PRO A 101 17.89 3.31 -16.69
C PRO A 101 18.58 3.33 -15.33
N ASP A 102 18.57 4.47 -14.64
CA ASP A 102 19.18 4.60 -13.31
C ASP A 102 18.40 3.79 -12.26
N GLU A 103 17.07 3.89 -12.25
CA GLU A 103 16.19 3.10 -11.37
C GLU A 103 16.33 1.59 -11.63
N GLN A 104 16.55 1.17 -12.89
CA GLN A 104 16.79 -0.24 -13.22
C GLN A 104 18.12 -0.76 -12.65
N VAL A 105 19.14 0.09 -12.57
CA VAL A 105 20.42 -0.26 -11.95
C VAL A 105 20.25 -0.40 -10.44
N GLU A 106 19.53 0.53 -9.80
CA GLU A 106 19.23 0.45 -8.37
C GLU A 106 18.43 -0.81 -8.03
N GLN A 107 17.44 -1.16 -8.85
CA GLN A 107 16.65 -2.38 -8.65
C GLN A 107 17.53 -3.64 -8.68
N ARG A 108 18.46 -3.74 -9.63
CA ARG A 108 19.40 -4.87 -9.71
C ARG A 108 20.32 -4.94 -8.48
N GLN A 109 20.80 -3.80 -8.00
CA GLN A 109 21.64 -3.76 -6.80
C GLN A 109 20.88 -4.23 -5.55
N LEU A 110 19.60 -3.87 -5.44
CA LEU A 110 18.74 -4.35 -4.35
C LEU A 110 18.49 -5.86 -4.44
N ASP A 111 18.27 -6.36 -5.66
CA ASP A 111 18.07 -7.80 -5.90
C ASP A 111 19.32 -8.60 -5.49
N GLU A 112 20.51 -8.18 -5.95
CA GLU A 112 21.79 -8.79 -5.56
C GLU A 112 22.02 -8.76 -4.03
N LEU A 113 21.70 -7.64 -3.39
CA LEU A 113 21.80 -7.49 -1.94
C LEU A 113 20.82 -8.44 -1.22
N SER A 114 19.61 -8.62 -1.76
CA SER A 114 18.59 -9.50 -1.19
C SER A 114 18.99 -10.97 -1.24
N GLU A 115 19.60 -11.40 -2.35
CA GLU A 115 20.10 -12.78 -2.54
C GLU A 115 21.23 -13.08 -1.56
N ARG A 116 22.20 -12.15 -1.45
CA ARG A 116 23.29 -12.27 -0.48
C ARG A 116 22.76 -12.30 0.95
N ALA A 117 21.81 -11.43 1.28
CA ALA A 117 21.20 -11.40 2.61
C ALA A 117 20.47 -12.71 2.93
N ALA A 118 19.81 -13.35 1.96
CA ALA A 118 19.16 -14.64 2.16
C ALA A 118 20.18 -15.75 2.44
N TYR A 119 21.29 -15.78 1.72
CA TYR A 119 22.39 -16.71 1.95
C TYR A 119 23.00 -16.54 3.35
N ASP A 120 23.37 -15.31 3.71
CA ASP A 120 23.99 -15.00 5.00
C ASP A 120 23.05 -15.34 6.17
N ARG A 121 21.74 -15.05 6.03
CA ARG A 121 20.73 -15.46 7.02
C ARG A 121 20.67 -16.98 7.18
N ALA A 122 20.75 -17.74 6.09
CA ALA A 122 20.72 -19.20 6.16
C ALA A 122 21.99 -19.77 6.82
N VAL A 123 23.17 -19.21 6.55
CA VAL A 123 24.43 -19.61 7.17
C VAL A 123 24.43 -19.29 8.66
N MET A 124 24.07 -18.06 9.03
CA MET A 124 24.03 -17.64 10.43
C MET A 124 22.99 -18.42 11.22
N LYS A 125 21.84 -18.75 10.62
CA LYS A 125 20.84 -19.62 11.25
C LYS A 125 21.43 -20.99 11.59
N LYS A 126 22.13 -21.65 10.65
CA LYS A 126 22.79 -22.94 10.92
C LYS A 126 23.81 -22.83 12.05
N TYR A 127 24.67 -21.82 12.00
CA TYR A 127 25.68 -21.59 13.04
C TYR A 127 25.05 -21.40 14.44
N LEU A 128 24.00 -20.58 14.54
CA LEU A 128 23.31 -20.34 15.81
C LEU A 128 22.58 -21.58 16.30
N ASP A 129 21.98 -22.36 15.40
CA ASP A 129 21.29 -23.60 15.75
C ASP A 129 22.28 -24.67 16.25
N ASP A 130 23.46 -24.80 15.63
CA ASP A 130 24.52 -25.71 16.07
C ASP A 130 25.08 -25.30 17.43
N LYS A 131 25.40 -24.01 17.62
CA LYS A 131 25.82 -23.49 18.94
C LYS A 131 24.79 -23.74 20.02
N ARG A 132 23.52 -23.46 19.73
CA ARG A 132 22.42 -23.69 20.68
C ARG A 132 22.27 -25.18 20.99
N ARG A 133 22.54 -26.08 20.03
CA ARG A 133 22.52 -27.53 20.25
C ARG A 133 23.67 -28.00 21.15
N GLU A 134 24.89 -27.51 20.90
CA GLU A 134 26.06 -27.79 21.72
C GLU A 134 25.89 -27.30 23.16
N GLU A 135 25.42 -26.07 23.34
CA GLU A 135 25.14 -25.49 24.67
C GLU A 135 24.10 -26.32 25.44
N ARG A 136 23.03 -26.76 24.79
CA ARG A 136 22.03 -27.65 25.43
C ARG A 136 22.63 -29.00 25.83
N MET A 137 23.45 -29.60 24.98
CA MET A 137 24.09 -30.88 25.29
C MET A 137 25.05 -30.76 26.48
N LEU A 138 25.87 -29.71 26.50
CA LEU A 138 26.78 -29.43 27.62
C LEU A 138 26.02 -29.12 28.91
N ALA A 139 24.91 -28.39 28.83
CA ALA A 139 24.07 -28.11 29.98
C ALA A 139 23.46 -29.39 30.57
N GLN A 140 22.95 -30.29 29.72
CA GLN A 140 22.42 -31.60 30.14
C GLN A 140 23.51 -32.46 30.80
N ALA A 141 24.69 -32.58 30.18
CA ALA A 141 25.80 -33.34 30.75
C ALA A 141 26.27 -32.78 32.11
N ARG A 142 26.28 -31.45 32.28
CA ARG A 142 26.59 -30.82 33.58
C ARG A 142 25.54 -31.14 34.63
N GLN A 143 24.26 -31.05 34.29
CA GLN A 143 23.15 -31.39 35.19
C GLN A 143 23.20 -32.86 35.62
N GLU A 144 23.47 -33.78 34.69
CA GLU A 144 23.60 -35.20 34.99
C GLU A 144 24.82 -35.50 35.89
N ALA A 145 25.97 -34.87 35.63
CA ALA A 145 27.16 -35.03 36.46
C ALA A 145 26.97 -34.48 37.88
N GLU A 146 26.32 -33.32 38.04
CA GLU A 146 25.97 -32.76 39.34
C GLU A 146 24.98 -33.65 40.10
N ALA A 147 23.97 -34.20 39.41
CA ALA A 147 23.01 -35.13 40.01
C ALA A 147 23.69 -36.43 40.49
N ILE A 148 24.59 -37.01 39.68
CA ILE A 148 25.35 -38.20 40.08
C ILE A 148 26.24 -37.90 41.29
N ARG A 149 26.91 -36.74 41.31
CA ARG A 149 27.75 -36.32 42.45
C ARG A 149 26.93 -36.17 43.74
N LEU A 150 25.74 -35.57 43.65
CA LEU A 150 24.83 -35.43 44.80
C LEU A 150 24.26 -36.78 45.26
N SER A 151 24.05 -37.74 44.36
CA SER A 151 23.56 -39.08 44.71
C SER A 151 24.61 -40.01 45.34
N ASN A 152 25.90 -39.67 45.18
CA ASN A 152 27.04 -40.45 45.70
C ASN A 152 27.67 -39.86 46.98
N GLN A 153 27.07 -38.81 47.56
CA GLN A 153 27.36 -38.30 48.91
C GLN A 153 26.31 -38.81 49.89
#